data_AF-A0A1M6WUA1-F1
#
_entry.id   AF-A0A1M6WUA1-F1
#
_cell.length_a   1.000
_cell.length_b   1.000
_cell.length_c   1.000
_cell.angle_alpha   90.00
_cell.angle_beta   90.00
_cell.angle_gamma   90.00
#
_symmetry.space_group_name_H-M   'P 1'
#
loop_
_entity.id
_entity.type
_entity.pdbx_description
1 polymer ?
#
loop_
_entity_poly.entity_id
_entity_poly.type
_entity_poly.pdbx_seq_one_letter_code
_entity_poly.pdbx_strand_id
1 'polypeptide(L)'
;MKYNPILVLLLSFVMLSCNGQSSKYSKSIDAKAFSEKIAATPNPQILDVRTPKEFASDHIDKAININWLGDSFVVDSKKLDKTKPLFVYCKSGARSQSAIQKLEELGFTNLYQLQGGILKWDAAGFSKPTDKISGMTVQEYNNLVRSDKKVLIDFYAEWCAPCKKMKPFLLKMEKELADKVTIIRLDADKNKTLMTEMKISELPTLLLYDNATVKWRQSGFVSEEELRKQIQ
;
A
#
# COMPACT_ATOMS: atom_id res chain seq x y z
N MET A 1 1.36 58.85 -38.30
CA MET A 1 0.30 59.10 -37.28
C MET A 1 -1.03 58.83 -37.97
N LYS A 2 -1.81 57.78 -37.70
CA LYS A 2 -2.34 57.31 -36.41
C LYS A 2 -2.71 55.82 -36.53
N TYR A 3 -2.33 55.02 -35.54
CA TYR A 3 -2.87 53.67 -35.26
C TYR A 3 -4.20 53.80 -34.50
N ASN A 4 -5.16 52.89 -34.70
CA ASN A 4 -5.90 52.22 -33.60
C ASN A 4 -6.85 51.10 -34.09
N PRO A 5 -7.30 50.16 -33.23
CA PRO A 5 -6.71 48.82 -33.24
C PRO A 5 -7.77 47.71 -33.33
N ILE A 6 -7.32 46.53 -33.76
CA ILE A 6 -8.08 45.29 -33.71
C ILE A 6 -8.23 44.90 -32.23
N LEU A 7 -9.47 44.89 -31.75
CA LEU A 7 -9.87 44.41 -30.43
C LEU A 7 -9.74 42.88 -30.39
N VAL A 8 -8.53 42.37 -30.14
CA VAL A 8 -8.31 40.97 -29.80
C VAL A 8 -8.69 40.79 -28.34
N LEU A 9 -9.90 40.29 -28.10
CA LEU A 9 -10.36 39.86 -26.80
C LEU A 9 -9.58 38.59 -26.41
N LEU A 10 -8.42 38.78 -25.76
CA LEU A 10 -7.64 37.70 -25.16
C LEU A 10 -8.45 37.12 -24.00
N LEU A 11 -9.20 36.05 -24.28
CA LEU A 11 -9.88 35.24 -23.28
C LEU A 11 -8.79 34.56 -22.44
N SER A 12 -8.42 35.20 -21.33
CA SER A 12 -7.50 34.65 -20.34
C SER A 12 -8.12 33.39 -19.73
N PHE A 13 -7.74 32.25 -20.27
CA PHE A 13 -8.05 30.93 -19.74
C PHE A 13 -7.30 30.80 -18.40
N VAL A 14 -7.99 31.13 -17.30
CA VAL A 14 -7.48 30.92 -15.95
C VAL A 14 -7.39 29.41 -15.75
N MET A 15 -6.19 28.87 -15.96
CA MET A 15 -5.84 27.52 -15.54
C MET A 15 -5.89 27.50 -14.00
N LEU A 16 -7.05 27.16 -13.44
CA LEU A 16 -7.15 26.69 -12.07
C LEU A 16 -6.36 25.38 -11.98
N SER A 17 -5.07 25.50 -11.69
CA SER A 17 -4.26 24.39 -11.20
C SER A 17 -4.98 23.80 -10.00
N CYS A 18 -5.45 22.56 -10.14
CA CYS A 18 -5.80 21.71 -9.01
C CYS A 18 -4.52 21.48 -8.19
N ASN A 19 -4.23 22.39 -7.27
CA ASN A 19 -3.25 22.15 -6.23
C ASN A 19 -3.81 21.01 -5.38
N GLY A 20 -3.16 19.85 -5.41
CA GLY A 20 -3.45 18.75 -4.49
C GLY A 20 -3.39 19.30 -3.08
N GLN A 21 -4.55 19.50 -2.47
CA GLN A 21 -4.70 20.28 -1.26
C GLN A 21 -3.96 19.56 -0.13
N SER A 22 -2.80 20.11 0.24
CA SER A 22 -2.06 19.67 1.43
C SER A 22 -3.00 19.79 2.62
N SER A 23 -3.28 18.68 3.27
CA SER A 23 -4.23 18.63 4.38
C SER A 23 -3.74 19.54 5.51
N LYS A 24 -4.61 20.45 5.98
CA LYS A 24 -4.26 21.47 6.98
C LYS A 24 -4.10 20.87 8.38
N TYR A 25 -4.78 19.75 8.65
CA TYR A 25 -4.96 19.19 9.98
C TYR A 25 -4.40 17.78 10.13
N SER A 26 -3.77 17.22 9.09
CA SER A 26 -3.14 15.91 9.14
C SER A 26 -1.64 15.94 8.92
N LYS A 27 -0.97 14.96 9.51
CA LYS A 27 0.44 14.65 9.27
C LYS A 27 0.55 13.21 8.80
N SER A 28 1.09 12.99 7.61
CA SER A 28 1.50 11.66 7.15
C SER A 28 2.87 11.36 7.75
N ILE A 29 2.97 10.31 8.58
CA ILE A 29 4.18 9.94 9.32
C ILE A 29 4.52 8.47 9.09
N ASP A 30 5.81 8.13 9.17
CA ASP A 30 6.27 6.76 9.03
C ASP A 30 5.87 5.87 10.22
N ALA A 31 6.10 4.56 10.09
CA ALA A 31 5.71 3.58 11.10
C ALA A 31 6.37 3.80 12.47
N LYS A 32 7.64 4.25 12.50
CA LYS A 32 8.37 4.49 13.74
C LYS A 32 7.78 5.69 14.49
N ALA A 33 7.65 6.82 13.79
CA ALA A 33 7.03 8.02 14.35
C ALA A 33 5.57 7.77 14.76
N PHE A 34 4.83 6.97 13.98
CA PHE A 34 3.45 6.59 14.31
C PHE A 34 3.38 5.78 15.61
N SER A 35 4.26 4.77 15.76
CA SER A 35 4.36 3.95 16.97
C SER A 35 4.72 4.78 18.21
N GLU A 36 5.76 5.61 18.11
CA GLU A 36 6.19 6.51 19.19
C GLU A 36 5.10 7.48 19.62
N LYS A 37 4.35 8.03 18.65
CA LYS A 37 3.28 8.98 18.92
C LYS A 37 2.06 8.32 19.56
N ILE A 38 1.73 7.09 19.16
CA ILE A 38 0.73 6.27 19.85
C ILE A 38 1.15 6.03 21.30
N ALA A 39 2.39 5.60 21.54
CA ALA A 39 2.89 5.30 22.88
C ALA A 39 2.93 6.54 23.79
N ALA A 40 3.23 7.71 23.24
CA ALA A 40 3.24 8.98 23.97
C ALA A 40 1.83 9.58 24.21
N THR A 41 0.77 9.02 23.62
CA THR A 41 -0.59 9.54 23.73
C THR A 41 -1.41 8.70 24.71
N PRO A 42 -1.85 9.24 25.86
CA PRO A 42 -2.73 8.52 26.77
C PRO A 42 -4.07 8.17 26.09
N ASN A 43 -4.46 6.89 26.10
CA ASN A 43 -5.69 6.38 25.47
C ASN A 43 -5.84 6.83 24.00
N PRO A 44 -4.92 6.43 23.11
CA PRO A 44 -4.91 6.89 21.72
C PRO A 44 -6.12 6.35 20.96
N GLN A 45 -6.73 7.19 20.11
CA GLN A 45 -7.74 6.73 19.16
C GLN A 45 -7.04 6.26 17.89
N ILE A 46 -6.98 4.94 17.72
CA ILE A 46 -6.38 4.32 16.53
C ILE A 46 -7.53 3.84 15.64
N LEU A 47 -7.55 4.26 14.39
CA LEU A 47 -8.62 4.01 13.43
C LEU A 47 -8.10 3.19 12.25
N ASP A 48 -8.58 1.96 12.15
CA ASP A 48 -8.39 1.10 11.00
C ASP A 48 -9.57 1.27 10.04
N VAL A 49 -9.30 1.84 8.87
CA VAL A 49 -10.35 2.09 7.87
C VAL A 49 -10.50 0.95 6.85
N ARG A 50 -9.88 -0.20 7.09
CA ARG A 50 -10.03 -1.41 6.27
C ARG A 50 -11.40 -2.07 6.47
N THR A 51 -11.67 -3.09 5.66
CA THR A 51 -12.89 -3.90 5.82
C THR A 51 -12.87 -4.70 7.13
N PRO A 52 -14.04 -5.11 7.68
CA PRO A 52 -14.08 -5.94 8.88
C PRO A 52 -13.35 -7.27 8.72
N LYS A 53 -13.34 -7.85 7.52
CA LYS A 53 -12.61 -9.08 7.22
C LYS A 53 -11.09 -8.88 7.30
N GLU A 54 -10.57 -7.76 6.80
CA GLU A 54 -9.16 -7.41 6.93
C GLU A 54 -8.80 -7.20 8.41
N PHE A 55 -9.61 -6.41 9.13
CA PHE A 55 -9.40 -6.09 10.54
C PHE A 55 -9.44 -7.33 11.45
N ALA A 56 -10.37 -8.25 11.21
CA ALA A 56 -10.47 -9.50 11.97
C ALA A 56 -9.26 -10.43 11.76
N SER A 57 -8.54 -10.28 10.64
CA SER A 57 -7.36 -11.10 10.36
C SER A 57 -6.11 -10.58 11.06
N ASP A 58 -5.91 -9.28 11.11
CA ASP A 58 -4.86 -8.58 11.84
C ASP A 58 -5.24 -7.10 12.00
N HIS A 59 -4.70 -6.42 13.01
CA HIS A 59 -4.81 -4.98 13.16
C HIS A 59 -3.80 -4.50 14.22
N ILE A 60 -3.53 -3.19 14.22
CA ILE A 60 -2.76 -2.55 15.30
C ILE A 60 -3.56 -2.67 16.60
N ASP A 61 -2.88 -3.03 17.69
CA ASP A 61 -3.54 -3.27 18.98
C ASP A 61 -4.41 -2.09 19.41
N LYS A 62 -5.61 -2.39 19.93
CA LYS A 62 -6.62 -1.40 20.38
C LYS A 62 -7.19 -0.50 19.29
N ALA A 63 -6.94 -0.80 18.01
CA ALA A 63 -7.58 -0.08 16.91
C ALA A 63 -9.11 -0.30 16.89
N ILE A 64 -9.83 0.73 16.47
CA ILE A 64 -11.25 0.72 16.18
C ILE A 64 -11.41 0.53 14.67
N ASN A 65 -12.31 -0.36 14.24
CA ASN A 65 -12.60 -0.53 12.83
C ASN A 65 -13.79 0.32 12.39
N ILE A 66 -13.57 1.24 11.44
CA ILE A 66 -14.65 1.93 10.72
C ILE A 66 -14.37 1.81 9.24
N ASN A 67 -15.10 0.93 8.57
CA ASN A 67 -14.83 0.56 7.19
C ASN A 67 -15.04 1.73 6.22
N TRP A 68 -13.96 2.21 5.59
CA TRP A 68 -14.02 3.25 4.55
C TRP A 68 -14.86 2.85 3.33
N LEU A 69 -14.89 1.56 2.99
CA LEU A 69 -15.64 1.04 1.86
C LEU A 69 -17.12 0.73 2.20
N GLY A 70 -17.54 0.99 3.45
CA GLY A 70 -18.92 0.78 3.89
C GLY A 70 -19.71 2.09 3.96
N ASP A 71 -21.03 1.97 3.92
CA ASP A 71 -21.94 3.12 3.88
C ASP A 71 -21.99 3.91 5.19
N SER A 72 -21.55 3.31 6.30
CA SER A 72 -21.65 3.89 7.64
C SER A 72 -20.45 4.74 8.07
N PHE A 73 -19.41 4.89 7.24
CA PHE A 73 -18.15 5.55 7.63
C PHE A 73 -18.37 6.92 8.29
N VAL A 74 -19.23 7.76 7.68
CA VAL A 74 -19.53 9.10 8.19
C VAL A 74 -20.30 9.05 9.51
N VAL A 75 -21.26 8.15 9.65
CA VAL A 75 -22.08 8.03 10.86
C VAL A 75 -21.24 7.52 12.02
N ASP A 76 -20.44 6.48 11.78
CA ASP A 76 -19.61 5.85 12.80
C ASP A 76 -18.45 6.76 13.23
N SER A 77 -17.85 7.49 12.28
CA SER A 77 -16.76 8.42 12.61
C SER A 77 -17.18 9.56 13.54
N LYS A 78 -18.47 9.94 13.56
CA LYS A 78 -19.00 10.95 14.48
C LYS A 78 -18.99 10.51 15.95
N LYS A 79 -18.86 9.20 16.21
CA LYS A 79 -18.78 8.64 17.57
C LYS A 79 -17.39 8.82 18.20
N LEU A 80 -16.38 9.15 17.39
CA LEU A 80 -15.02 9.39 17.87
C LEU A 80 -14.88 10.80 18.47
N ASP A 81 -13.97 10.95 19.42
CA ASP A 81 -13.70 12.21 20.11
C ASP A 81 -12.82 13.12 19.23
N LYS A 82 -13.42 14.18 18.69
CA LYS A 82 -12.74 15.13 17.78
C LYS A 82 -11.68 16.00 18.45
N THR A 83 -11.66 16.05 19.79
CA THR A 83 -10.69 16.86 20.55
C THR A 83 -9.37 16.12 20.76
N LYS A 84 -9.36 14.80 20.58
CA LYS A 84 -8.19 13.95 20.75
C LYS A 84 -7.46 13.70 19.43
N PRO A 85 -6.14 13.43 19.47
CA PRO A 85 -5.41 12.89 18.33
C PRO A 85 -6.10 11.64 17.76
N LEU A 86 -6.22 11.55 16.44
CA LEU A 86 -6.73 10.36 15.75
C LEU A 86 -5.68 9.81 14.79
N PHE A 87 -5.32 8.54 14.99
CA PHE A 87 -4.29 7.82 14.26
C PHE A 87 -4.94 6.92 13.23
N VAL A 88 -4.89 7.28 11.95
CA VAL A 88 -5.64 6.63 10.87
C VAL A 88 -4.71 5.81 9.99
N TYR A 89 -5.07 4.55 9.73
CA TYR A 89 -4.34 3.70 8.80
C TYR A 89 -5.28 2.80 7.99
N CYS A 90 -4.74 2.25 6.91
CA CYS A 90 -5.38 1.19 6.15
C CYS A 90 -4.32 0.16 5.72
N LYS A 91 -4.55 -0.59 4.64
CA LYS A 91 -3.57 -1.59 4.16
C LYS A 91 -2.26 -0.96 3.66
N SER A 92 -2.34 -0.04 2.71
CA SER A 92 -1.17 0.53 2.00
C SER A 92 -1.10 2.07 1.99
N GLY A 93 -2.05 2.75 2.64
CA GLY A 93 -2.11 4.22 2.76
C GLY A 93 -3.16 4.92 1.89
N ALA A 94 -3.62 4.33 0.78
CA ALA A 94 -4.56 5.01 -0.13
C ALA A 94 -5.93 5.29 0.53
N ARG A 95 -6.59 4.27 1.09
CA ARG A 95 -7.88 4.45 1.79
C ARG A 95 -7.79 5.39 2.99
N SER A 96 -6.69 5.34 3.74
CA SER A 96 -6.53 6.24 4.89
C SER A 96 -6.31 7.67 4.45
N GLN A 97 -5.69 7.92 3.30
CA GLN A 97 -5.58 9.28 2.75
C GLN A 97 -6.96 9.86 2.42
N SER A 98 -7.83 9.08 1.76
CA SER A 98 -9.21 9.51 1.48
C SER A 98 -10.03 9.67 2.77
N ALA A 99 -9.87 8.76 3.72
CA ALA A 99 -10.52 8.86 5.02
C ALA A 99 -10.11 10.11 5.80
N ILE A 100 -8.82 10.48 5.77
CA ILE A 100 -8.30 11.70 6.41
C ILE A 100 -9.01 12.94 5.86
N GLN A 101 -9.12 13.07 4.54
CA GLN A 101 -9.84 14.21 3.93
C GLN A 101 -11.29 14.28 4.43
N LYS A 102 -11.97 13.13 4.49
CA LYS A 102 -13.34 13.09 5.00
C LYS A 102 -13.44 13.42 6.49
N LEU A 103 -12.48 12.99 7.29
CA LEU A 103 -12.42 13.30 8.72
C LEU A 103 -12.16 14.80 8.94
N GLU A 104 -11.32 15.45 8.14
CA GLU A 104 -11.14 16.91 8.19
C GLU A 104 -12.47 17.65 7.94
N GLU A 105 -13.25 17.23 6.92
CA GLU A 105 -14.59 17.79 6.66
C GLU A 105 -15.55 17.60 7.83
N LEU A 106 -15.41 16.49 8.58
CA LEU A 106 -16.20 16.22 9.78
C LEU A 106 -15.72 16.99 11.01
N GLY A 107 -14.68 17.81 10.88
CA GLY A 107 -14.17 18.70 11.92
C GLY A 107 -13.07 18.10 12.80
N PHE A 108 -12.43 17.02 12.39
CA PHE A 108 -11.22 16.54 13.05
C PHE A 108 -10.03 17.44 12.69
N THR A 109 -9.28 17.88 13.71
CA THR A 109 -8.21 18.89 13.54
C THR A 109 -6.81 18.39 13.93
N ASN A 110 -6.69 17.17 14.45
CA ASN A 110 -5.43 16.57 14.88
C ASN A 110 -5.34 15.11 14.40
N LEU A 111 -4.95 14.96 13.14
CA LEU A 111 -4.94 13.67 12.44
C LEU A 111 -3.50 13.21 12.16
N TYR A 112 -3.23 11.94 12.39
CA TYR A 112 -1.97 11.29 12.00
C TYR A 112 -2.29 10.14 11.05
N GLN A 113 -1.76 10.19 9.84
CA GLN A 113 -1.88 9.10 8.88
C GLN A 113 -0.63 8.23 8.94
N LEU A 114 -0.79 6.90 9.04
CA LEU A 114 0.32 5.97 8.85
C LEU A 114 0.69 5.88 7.37
N GLN A 115 1.83 6.45 7.00
CA GLN A 115 2.35 6.40 5.64
C GLN A 115 2.68 4.95 5.25
N GLY A 116 2.14 4.50 4.11
CA GLY A 116 2.29 3.12 3.64
C GLY A 116 1.41 2.10 4.37
N GLY A 117 0.57 2.53 5.31
CA GLY A 117 -0.39 1.67 6.01
C GLY A 117 0.26 0.53 6.81
N ILE A 118 -0.54 -0.49 7.12
CA ILE A 118 -0.11 -1.61 7.95
C ILE A 118 1.03 -2.43 7.29
N LEU A 119 1.18 -2.41 5.96
CA LEU A 119 2.31 -3.09 5.30
C LEU A 119 3.67 -2.53 5.74
N LYS A 120 3.78 -1.20 5.89
CA LYS A 120 5.02 -0.59 6.42
C LYS A 120 5.15 -0.75 7.94
N TRP A 121 4.04 -0.87 8.66
CA TRP A 121 4.04 -1.21 10.09
C TRP A 121 4.60 -2.62 10.33
N ASP A 122 4.13 -3.60 9.54
CA ASP A 122 4.57 -4.99 9.61
C ASP A 122 6.04 -5.12 9.23
N ALA A 123 6.46 -4.50 8.12
CA ALA A 123 7.84 -4.52 7.68
C ALA A 123 8.82 -3.82 8.66
N ALA A 124 8.32 -2.88 9.46
CA ALA A 124 9.07 -2.24 10.53
C ALA A 124 9.11 -3.05 11.84
N GLY A 125 8.44 -4.21 11.89
CA GLY A 125 8.46 -5.12 13.04
C GLY A 125 7.55 -4.71 14.19
N PHE A 126 6.57 -3.83 13.96
CA PHE A 126 5.66 -3.37 15.01
C PHE A 126 4.41 -4.26 15.19
N SER A 127 4.23 -5.26 14.33
CA SER A 127 3.12 -6.21 14.46
C SER A 127 3.41 -7.28 15.50
N LYS A 128 2.35 -7.70 16.21
CA LYS A 128 2.44 -8.84 17.13
C LYS A 128 2.75 -10.10 16.32
N PRO A 129 3.64 -10.97 16.82
CA PRO A 129 3.80 -12.31 16.25
C PRO A 129 2.43 -12.99 16.18
N THR A 130 2.15 -13.63 15.05
CA THR A 130 0.93 -14.41 14.86
C THR A 130 1.31 -15.86 14.65
N ASP A 131 0.72 -16.75 15.45
CA ASP A 131 0.88 -18.19 15.28
C ASP A 131 0.09 -18.72 14.06
N LYS A 132 -0.74 -17.86 13.46
CA LYS A 132 -1.55 -18.21 12.30
C LYS A 132 -0.70 -18.13 11.04
N ILE A 133 -0.10 -19.26 10.66
CA ILE A 133 0.49 -19.43 9.33
C ILE A 133 -0.63 -19.31 8.28
N SER A 134 -0.46 -18.37 7.36
CA SER A 134 -1.33 -18.23 6.20
C SER A 134 -0.47 -18.32 4.95
N GLY A 135 -0.90 -19.14 3.99
CA GLY A 135 -0.23 -19.31 2.70
C GLY A 135 0.97 -20.23 2.76
N MET A 136 1.94 -19.97 1.89
CA MET A 136 3.21 -20.69 1.79
C MET A 136 4.10 -20.39 3.00
N THR A 137 4.73 -21.43 3.53
CA THR A 137 5.71 -21.33 4.62
C THR A 137 7.05 -20.79 4.11
N VAL A 138 7.88 -20.26 5.02
CA VAL A 138 9.26 -19.85 4.70
C VAL A 138 10.08 -21.03 4.16
N GLN A 139 9.85 -22.25 4.68
CA GLN A 139 10.56 -23.44 4.21
C GLN A 139 10.15 -23.82 2.78
N GLU A 140 8.86 -23.84 2.47
CA GLU A 140 8.38 -24.09 1.11
C GLU A 140 8.91 -23.05 0.12
N TYR A 141 8.91 -21.76 0.52
CA TYR A 141 9.48 -20.68 -0.28
C TYR A 141 10.98 -20.88 -0.54
N ASN A 142 11.75 -21.22 0.49
CA ASN A 142 13.19 -21.46 0.35
C ASN A 142 13.51 -22.66 -0.54
N ASN A 143 12.66 -23.69 -0.53
CA ASN A 143 12.81 -24.83 -1.43
C ASN A 143 12.45 -24.45 -2.87
N LEU A 144 11.38 -23.67 -3.05
CA LEU A 144 10.90 -23.20 -4.35
C LEU A 144 11.94 -22.40 -5.13
N VAL A 145 12.70 -21.52 -4.44
CA VAL A 145 13.70 -20.67 -5.08
C VAL A 145 15.05 -21.38 -5.32
N ARG A 146 15.23 -22.59 -4.78
CA ARG A 146 16.36 -23.48 -5.08
C ARG A 146 16.02 -24.32 -6.31
N SER A 147 16.36 -23.80 -7.47
CA SER A 147 16.04 -24.40 -8.76
C SER A 147 17.19 -24.19 -9.74
N ASP A 148 17.33 -25.11 -10.69
CA ASP A 148 18.26 -25.00 -11.83
C ASP A 148 17.84 -23.89 -12.80
N LYS A 149 16.54 -23.55 -12.84
CA LYS A 149 16.00 -22.41 -13.59
C LYS A 149 15.96 -21.18 -12.70
N LYS A 150 16.06 -19.99 -13.31
CA LYS A 150 15.76 -18.74 -12.60
C LYS A 150 14.32 -18.80 -12.05
N VAL A 151 14.05 -18.16 -10.91
CA VAL A 151 12.70 -18.09 -10.33
C VAL A 151 12.29 -16.64 -10.14
N LEU A 152 11.24 -16.18 -10.82
CA LEU A 152 10.67 -14.85 -10.64
C LEU A 152 9.45 -14.93 -9.72
N ILE A 153 9.55 -14.31 -8.54
CA ILE A 153 8.43 -14.18 -7.61
C ILE A 153 7.77 -12.81 -7.80
N ASP A 154 6.45 -12.78 -8.03
CA ASP A 154 5.58 -11.59 -8.04
C ASP A 154 4.73 -11.57 -6.77
N PHE A 155 5.10 -10.76 -5.79
CA PHE A 155 4.24 -10.45 -4.64
C PHE A 155 3.17 -9.46 -5.08
N TYR A 156 1.91 -9.90 -5.08
CA TYR A 156 0.79 -9.16 -5.63
C TYR A 156 -0.41 -9.12 -4.67
N ALA A 157 -1.44 -8.34 -5.01
CA ALA A 157 -2.76 -8.44 -4.37
C ALA A 157 -3.89 -8.13 -5.34
N GLU A 158 -5.10 -8.62 -5.05
CA GLU A 158 -6.29 -8.40 -5.89
C GLU A 158 -6.82 -6.96 -5.85
N TRP A 159 -6.39 -6.15 -4.89
CA TRP A 159 -6.70 -4.72 -4.81
C TRP A 159 -5.59 -3.83 -5.39
N CYS A 160 -4.46 -4.41 -5.80
CA CYS A 160 -3.31 -3.69 -6.33
C CYS A 160 -3.49 -3.42 -7.83
N ALA A 161 -3.77 -2.16 -8.20
CA ALA A 161 -4.00 -1.79 -9.61
C ALA A 161 -2.78 -2.04 -10.52
N PRO A 162 -1.53 -1.70 -10.14
CA PRO A 162 -0.38 -2.07 -10.96
C PRO A 162 -0.24 -3.58 -11.14
N CYS A 163 -0.48 -4.37 -10.09
CA CYS A 163 -0.45 -5.84 -10.15
C CYS A 163 -1.43 -6.40 -11.18
N LYS A 164 -2.66 -5.84 -11.25
CA LYS A 164 -3.65 -6.22 -12.27
C LYS A 164 -3.16 -5.92 -13.69
N LYS A 165 -2.46 -4.80 -13.88
CA LYS A 165 -1.86 -4.44 -15.17
C LYS A 165 -0.72 -5.39 -15.56
N MET A 166 0.02 -5.92 -14.58
CA MET A 166 1.14 -6.83 -14.82
C MET A 166 0.72 -8.28 -15.10
N LYS A 167 -0.37 -8.73 -14.48
CA LYS A 167 -0.86 -10.12 -14.57
C LYS A 167 -0.92 -10.70 -16.00
N PRO A 168 -1.49 -10.01 -17.02
CA PRO A 168 -1.62 -10.61 -18.35
C PRO A 168 -0.29 -10.98 -18.99
N PHE A 169 0.70 -10.11 -18.93
CA PHE A 169 2.00 -10.39 -19.53
C PHE A 169 2.85 -11.34 -18.68
N LEU A 170 2.69 -11.36 -17.35
CA LEU A 170 3.37 -12.35 -16.50
C LEU A 170 2.91 -13.77 -16.84
N LEU A 171 1.60 -13.98 -17.01
CA LEU A 171 1.03 -15.28 -17.42
C LEU A 171 1.43 -15.67 -18.85
N LYS A 172 1.64 -14.69 -19.74
CA LYS A 172 2.19 -14.92 -21.08
C LYS A 172 3.66 -15.35 -20.99
N MET A 173 4.48 -14.61 -20.25
CA MET A 173 5.91 -14.89 -20.07
C MET A 173 6.16 -16.23 -19.40
N GLU A 174 5.30 -16.64 -18.45
CA GLU A 174 5.36 -17.94 -17.78
C GLU A 174 5.34 -19.09 -18.80
N LYS A 175 4.53 -18.95 -19.87
CA LYS A 175 4.45 -19.93 -20.95
C LYS A 175 5.63 -19.82 -21.92
N GLU A 176 5.95 -18.61 -22.37
CA GLU A 176 6.99 -18.38 -23.39
C GLU A 176 8.41 -18.63 -22.89
N LEU A 177 8.65 -18.47 -21.59
CA LEU A 177 9.97 -18.57 -20.98
C LEU A 177 10.09 -19.75 -20.02
N ALA A 178 9.20 -20.75 -20.12
CA ALA A 178 9.14 -21.91 -19.22
C ALA A 178 10.47 -22.67 -19.11
N ASP A 179 11.30 -22.63 -20.15
CA ASP A 179 12.64 -23.26 -20.15
C ASP A 179 13.71 -22.43 -19.44
N LYS A 180 13.50 -21.12 -19.28
CA LYS A 180 14.47 -20.18 -18.71
C LYS A 180 14.14 -19.75 -17.28
N VAL A 181 12.85 -19.57 -16.98
CA VAL A 181 12.38 -19.04 -15.71
C VAL A 181 11.07 -19.68 -15.28
N THR A 182 10.95 -19.94 -13.98
CA THR A 182 9.67 -20.25 -13.34
C THR A 182 9.10 -18.95 -12.77
N ILE A 183 7.90 -18.56 -13.19
CA ILE A 183 7.23 -17.36 -12.69
C ILE A 183 6.16 -17.77 -11.68
N ILE A 184 6.21 -17.21 -10.47
CA ILE A 184 5.33 -17.57 -9.37
C ILE A 184 4.72 -16.32 -8.79
N ARG A 185 3.40 -16.30 -8.67
CA ARG A 185 2.64 -15.15 -8.17
C ARG A 185 2.13 -15.45 -6.77
N LEU A 186 2.58 -14.70 -5.78
CA LEU A 186 2.22 -14.88 -4.36
C LEU A 186 1.30 -13.76 -3.90
N ASP A 187 0.09 -14.13 -3.49
CA ASP A 187 -0.90 -13.20 -2.94
C ASP A 187 -0.46 -12.74 -1.53
N ALA A 188 -0.15 -11.46 -1.40
CA ALA A 188 0.31 -10.84 -0.17
C ALA A 188 -0.68 -10.98 1.00
N ASP A 189 -1.99 -10.98 0.73
CA ASP A 189 -2.99 -11.11 1.78
C ASP A 189 -3.08 -12.54 2.31
N LYS A 190 -2.69 -13.51 1.49
CA LYS A 190 -2.64 -14.92 1.85
C LYS A 190 -1.30 -15.34 2.42
N ASN A 191 -0.21 -14.60 2.18
CA ASN A 191 1.17 -14.98 2.53
C ASN A 191 1.82 -14.01 3.53
N LYS A 192 1.12 -13.65 4.61
CA LYS A 192 1.57 -12.60 5.55
C LYS A 192 2.93 -12.89 6.19
N THR A 193 3.17 -14.14 6.59
CA THR A 193 4.47 -14.55 7.16
C THR A 193 5.61 -14.31 6.18
N LEU A 194 5.42 -14.65 4.90
CA LEU A 194 6.42 -14.37 3.86
C LEU A 194 6.59 -12.87 3.60
N MET A 195 5.52 -12.08 3.63
CA MET A 195 5.61 -10.63 3.48
C MET A 195 6.53 -10.03 4.55
N THR A 196 6.42 -10.46 5.80
CA THR A 196 7.30 -10.02 6.89
C THR A 196 8.73 -10.53 6.69
N GLU A 197 8.93 -11.83 6.48
CA GLU A 197 10.25 -12.44 6.33
C GLU A 197 11.05 -11.84 5.17
N MET A 198 10.39 -11.67 4.02
CA MET A 198 11.01 -11.13 2.81
C MET A 198 11.05 -9.60 2.78
N LYS A 199 10.59 -8.95 3.85
CA LYS A 199 10.50 -7.49 4.02
C LYS A 199 9.75 -6.82 2.87
N ILE A 200 8.62 -7.39 2.46
CA ILE A 200 7.77 -6.85 1.41
C ILE A 200 6.83 -5.82 2.05
N SER A 201 7.11 -4.53 1.83
CA SER A 201 6.34 -3.43 2.41
C SER A 201 5.44 -2.71 1.40
N GLU A 202 5.50 -3.10 0.12
CA GLU A 202 4.75 -2.48 -0.96
C GLU A 202 4.51 -3.46 -2.11
N LEU A 203 3.47 -3.19 -2.90
CA LEU A 203 3.02 -4.06 -3.97
C LEU A 203 2.86 -3.30 -5.30
N PRO A 204 3.19 -3.93 -6.44
CA PRO A 204 3.86 -5.23 -6.53
C PRO A 204 5.31 -5.13 -6.05
N THR A 205 5.87 -6.25 -5.63
CA THR A 205 7.32 -6.40 -5.44
C THR A 205 7.75 -7.68 -6.14
N LEU A 206 8.76 -7.58 -7.01
CA LEU A 206 9.29 -8.69 -7.79
C LEU A 206 10.70 -9.03 -7.33
N LEU A 207 10.98 -10.31 -7.19
CA LEU A 207 12.31 -10.84 -6.89
C LEU A 207 12.67 -11.89 -7.94
N LEU A 208 13.83 -11.73 -8.58
CA LEU A 208 14.40 -12.74 -9.47
C LEU A 208 15.52 -13.47 -8.74
N TYR A 209 15.36 -14.79 -8.64
CA TYR A 209 16.30 -15.71 -8.04
C TYR A 209 17.08 -16.46 -9.11
N ASP A 210 18.31 -16.79 -8.76
CA ASP A 210 19.16 -17.77 -9.43
C ASP A 210 19.77 -18.65 -8.33
N ASN A 211 19.29 -19.89 -8.26
CA ASN A 211 19.57 -20.88 -7.22
C ASN A 211 19.63 -20.28 -5.78
N ALA A 212 18.47 -19.88 -5.27
CA ALA A 212 18.25 -19.20 -3.97
C ALA A 212 18.90 -17.82 -3.78
N THR A 213 19.75 -17.37 -4.69
CA THR A 213 20.35 -16.02 -4.62
C THR A 213 19.47 -15.01 -5.32
N VAL A 214 19.05 -13.96 -4.61
CA VAL A 214 18.34 -12.82 -5.22
C VAL A 214 19.31 -12.07 -6.13
N LYS A 215 19.05 -12.07 -7.44
CA LYS A 215 19.83 -11.33 -8.45
C LYS A 215 19.23 -9.96 -8.74
N TRP A 216 17.92 -9.83 -8.59
CA TRP A 216 17.21 -8.58 -8.85
C TRP A 216 15.98 -8.47 -7.95
N ARG A 217 15.74 -7.26 -7.46
CA ARG A 217 14.56 -6.91 -6.66
C ARG A 217 14.05 -5.56 -7.13
N GLN A 218 12.76 -5.48 -7.42
CA GLN A 218 12.11 -4.23 -7.82
C GLN A 218 10.75 -4.13 -7.19
N SER A 219 10.42 -2.94 -6.71
CA SER A 219 9.10 -2.62 -6.21
C SER A 219 8.40 -1.62 -7.13
N GLY A 220 7.08 -1.69 -7.16
CA GLY A 220 6.25 -0.92 -8.07
C GLY A 220 6.10 -1.56 -9.46
N PHE A 221 5.38 -0.86 -10.34
CA PHE A 221 5.10 -1.33 -11.70
C PHE A 221 6.39 -1.55 -12.50
N VAL A 222 6.48 -2.68 -13.21
CA VAL A 222 7.55 -3.00 -14.15
C VAL A 222 6.92 -3.39 -15.49
N SER A 223 7.48 -2.90 -16.61
CA SER A 223 6.99 -3.25 -17.95
C SER A 223 7.40 -4.68 -18.34
N GLU A 224 6.67 -5.27 -19.30
CA GLU A 224 7.03 -6.57 -19.88
C GLU A 224 8.45 -6.56 -20.48
N GLU A 225 8.83 -5.48 -21.17
CA GLU A 225 10.15 -5.32 -21.78
C GLU A 225 11.27 -5.35 -20.74
N GLU A 226 11.11 -4.58 -19.65
CA GLU A 226 12.11 -4.53 -18.59
C GLU A 226 12.26 -5.88 -17.90
N LEU A 227 11.16 -6.58 -17.60
CA LEU A 227 11.24 -7.91 -17.01
C LEU A 227 11.93 -8.93 -17.92
N ARG A 228 11.70 -8.85 -19.23
CA ARG A 228 12.39 -9.73 -20.20
C ARG A 228 13.90 -9.49 -20.18
N LYS A 229 14.36 -8.24 -20.06
CA LYS A 229 15.80 -7.92 -19.96
C LYS A 229 16.45 -8.53 -18.72
N GLN A 230 15.73 -8.61 -17.60
CA GLN A 230 16.27 -9.21 -16.36
C GLN A 230 16.37 -10.75 -16.44
N ILE A 231 15.49 -11.39 -17.21
CA ILE A 231 15.44 -12.85 -17.34
C ILE A 231 16.45 -13.38 -18.37
N GLN A 232 16.70 -12.62 -19.44
CA GLN A 232 17.56 -13.02 -20.56
C GLN A 232 19.06 -13.08 -20.20
#